data_AF-A0A3D0R2J3-F1
#
_entry.id   AF-A0A3D0R2J3-F1
#
_cell.length_a   1.000
_cell.length_b   1.000
_cell.length_c   1.000
_cell.angle_alpha   90.00
_cell.angle_beta   90.00
_cell.angle_gamma   90.00
#
_symmetry.space_group_name_H-M   'P 1'
#
loop_
_entity.id
_entity.type
_entity.pdbx_description
1 polymer ?
#
loop_
_entity_poly.entity_id
_entity_poly.type
_entity_poly.pdbx_seq_one_letter_code
_entity_poly.pdbx_strand_id
1 'polypeptide(L)' 'MRQGRTIISGALYVDLEGVRARYECLRCRTTEGPVTGAEPVAIFTQTVQSVHRTRCAVPQENRP' A
#
# COMPACT_ATOMS: atom_id res chain seq x y z
N MET A 1 8.64 27.70 1.85
CA MET A 1 7.60 26.75 1.41
C MET A 1 8.27 25.41 1.15
N ARG A 2 8.26 24.47 2.11
CA ARG A 2 8.87 23.15 1.95
C ARG A 2 7.91 22.28 1.14
N GLN A 3 8.19 22.11 -0.16
CA GLN A 3 7.51 21.10 -0.98
C GLN A 3 7.85 19.73 -0.38
N GLY A 4 6.89 19.17 0.36
CA GLY A 4 6.98 17.79 0.84
C GLY A 4 6.96 16.87 -0.37
N ARG A 5 8.11 16.27 -0.69
CA ARG A 5 8.21 15.18 -1.64
C ARG A 5 7.36 14.03 -1.11
N THR A 6 6.19 13.79 -1.70
CA THR A 6 5.40 12.59 -1.47
C THR A 6 6.16 11.40 -2.04
N ILE A 7 6.84 10.63 -1.20
CA ILE A 7 7.47 9.36 -1.58
C ILE A 7 6.35 8.33 -1.72
N ILE A 8 6.04 7.91 -2.95
CA ILE A 8 5.13 6.79 -3.19
C ILE A 8 5.82 5.52 -2.69
N SER A 9 5.38 5.00 -1.54
CA SER A 9 6.01 3.86 -0.86
C SER A 9 5.46 2.50 -1.30
N GLY A 10 4.35 2.48 -2.03
CA GLY A 10 3.70 1.30 -2.56
C GLY A 10 2.60 1.66 -3.57
N ALA A 11 2.17 0.68 -4.34
CA ALA A 11 1.07 0.76 -5.28
C ALA A 11 -0.08 -0.17 -4.84
N LEU A 12 -1.28 0.39 -4.73
CA LEU A 12 -2.51 -0.37 -4.53
C LEU A 12 -3.26 -0.41 -5.85
N TYR A 13 -3.44 -1.60 -6.40
CA TYR A 13 -4.22 -1.81 -7.61
C TYR A 13 -5.64 -2.19 -7.20
N VAL A 14 -6.64 -1.42 -7.67
CA VAL A 14 -8.07 -1.69 -7.45
C VAL A 14 -8.76 -1.78 -8.80
N ASP A 15 -9.36 -2.93 -9.08
CA ASP A 15 -10.26 -3.13 -10.21
C ASP A 15 -11.70 -3.03 -9.70
N LEU A 16 -12.47 -2.08 -10.20
CA LEU A 16 -13.84 -1.81 -9.75
C LEU A 16 -14.87 -2.59 -10.59
N GLU A 17 -14.56 -2.95 -11.83
CA GLU A 17 -15.44 -3.74 -12.69
C GLU A 17 -15.37 -5.25 -12.36
N GLY A 18 -14.26 -5.72 -11.78
CA GLY A 18 -14.08 -7.07 -11.23
C GLY A 18 -13.61 -7.09 -9.76
N VAL A 19 -14.10 -6.13 -8.97
CA VAL A 19 -13.92 -5.91 -7.52
C VAL A 19 -12.76 -6.69 -6.90
N ARG A 20 -11.53 -6.28 -7.21
CA ARG A 20 -10.31 -6.96 -6.79
C ARG A 20 -9.26 -5.96 -6.36
N ALA A 21 -8.49 -6.31 -5.33
CA ALA A 21 -7.35 -5.50 -4.89
C ALA A 21 -6.08 -6.32 -4.67
N ARG A 22 -4.93 -5.72 -5.01
CA ARG A 22 -3.58 -6.23 -4.70
C ARG A 22 -2.70 -5.07 -4.25
N TYR A 23 -1.89 -5.31 -3.24
CA TYR A 23 -0.91 -4.35 -2.75
C TYR A 23 0.52 -4.80 -3.12
N GLU A 24 1.32 -3.86 -3.60
CA GLU A 24 2.75 -4.03 -3.82
C GLU A 24 3.53 -2.87 -3.19
N CYS A 25 4.35 -3.16 -2.18
CA CYS A 25 5.25 -2.18 -1.60
C CYS A 25 6.51 -2.06 -2.45
N LEU A 26 6.80 -0.86 -2.94
CA LEU A 26 8.00 -0.64 -3.75
C LEU A 26 9.27 -0.53 -2.90
N ARG A 27 9.12 -0.30 -1.58
CA ARG A 27 10.25 -0.19 -0.66
C ARG A 27 10.72 -1.55 -0.14
N CYS A 28 9.84 -2.32 0.50
CA CYS A 28 10.20 -3.63 1.07
C CYS A 28 9.91 -4.80 0.13
N ARG A 29 9.37 -4.55 -1.07
CA ARG A 29 8.97 -5.57 -2.06
C ARG A 29 7.90 -6.57 -1.57
N THR A 30 7.28 -6.30 -0.41
CA THR A 30 6.14 -7.08 0.08
C THR A 30 4.98 -6.97 -0.90
N THR A 31 4.36 -8.11 -1.20
CA THR A 31 3.16 -8.21 -2.01
C THR A 31 2.07 -8.88 -1.18
N GLU A 32 0.86 -8.32 -1.18
CA GLU A 32 -0.30 -8.84 -0.45
C GLU A 32 -1.52 -8.93 -1.39
N GLY A 33 -2.32 -9.99 -1.26
CA GLY A 33 -3.48 -10.27 -2.14
C GLY A 33 -3.16 -11.22 -3.30
N PRO A 34 -4.03 -11.31 -4.34
CA PRO A 34 -5.24 -10.50 -4.54
C PRO A 34 -6.41 -10.90 -3.63
N VAL A 35 -7.23 -9.91 -3.24
CA VAL A 35 -8.54 -10.13 -2.63
C VAL A 35 -9.65 -9.77 -3.62
N THR A 36 -10.81 -10.42 -3.51
CA THR A 36 -11.97 -10.19 -4.40
C THR A 36 -13.25 -9.95 -3.59
N GLY A 37 -14.16 -9.13 -4.10
CA GLY A 37 -15.42 -8.74 -3.45
C GLY A 37 -15.33 -7.38 -2.74
N ALA A 38 -16.44 -6.65 -2.69
CA ALA A 38 -16.45 -5.23 -2.30
C ALA A 38 -16.04 -5.00 -0.84
N GLU A 39 -16.62 -5.75 0.09
CA GLU A 39 -16.28 -5.67 1.51
C GLU A 39 -14.83 -6.14 1.78
N PRO A 40 -14.37 -7.30 1.26
CA PRO A 40 -12.97 -7.71 1.38
C PRO A 40 -11.98 -6.67 0.84
N VAL A 41 -12.26 -6.06 -0.32
CA VAL A 41 -11.41 -5.02 -0.92
C VAL A 41 -11.36 -3.76 -0.04
N ALA A 42 -12.48 -3.32 0.52
CA ALA A 42 -12.53 -2.17 1.41
C ALA A 42 -11.76 -2.41 2.72
N ILE A 43 -11.89 -3.60 3.32
CA ILE A 43 -11.15 -3.98 4.53
C ILE A 43 -9.65 -4.10 4.24
N PHE A 44 -9.29 -4.77 3.14
CA PHE A 44 -7.90 -4.95 2.71
C PHE A 44 -7.20 -3.61 2.49
N THR A 45 -7.85 -2.69 1.78
CA THR A 45 -7.32 -1.35 1.49
C THR A 45 -7.03 -0.57 2.77
N GLN A 46 -7.97 -0.56 3.73
CA GLN A 46 -7.79 0.11 5.01
C GLN A 46 -6.68 -0.53 5.86
N THR A 47 -6.62 -1.87 5.87
CA THR A 47 -5.62 -2.63 6.62
C THR A 47 -4.21 -2.34 6.10
N VAL A 48 -4.00 -2.39 4.79
CA VAL A 48 -2.71 -2.09 4.18
C VAL A 48 -2.27 -0.66 4.51
N GLN A 49 -3.17 0.33 4.40
CA GLN A 49 -2.84 1.72 4.72
C GLN A 49 -2.44 1.92 6.20
N SER A 50 -3.12 1.24 7.12
CA SER A 50 -2.91 1.39 8.56
C SER A 50 -1.69 0.58 9.06
N VAL A 51 -1.57 -0.67 8.62
CA VAL A 51 -0.65 -1.64 9.21
C VAL A 51 0.67 -1.72 8.45
N HIS A 52 0.67 -1.52 7.13
CA HIS A 52 1.89 -1.75 6.36
C HIS A 52 3.01 -0.79 6.77
N ARG A 53 2.69 0.44 7.18
CA ARG A 53 3.68 1.42 7.66
C ARG A 53 4.50 0.90 8.85
N THR A 54 3.92 0.09 9.74
CA THR A 54 4.63 -0.46 10.90
C THR A 54 5.41 -1.73 10.57
N ARG A 55 5.04 -2.44 9.51
CA ARG A 55 5.70 -3.69 9.04
C ARG A 55 6.77 -3.46 7.98
N CYS A 56 6.78 -2.29 7.34
CA CYS A 56 7.77 -1.93 6.32
C CYS A 56 9.14 -1.75 6.99
N ALA A 57 9.90 -2.85 7.12
CA ALA A 57 11.16 -2.90 7.85
C ALA A 57 12.35 -2.25 7.14
N VAL A 58 12.16 -1.75 5.90
CA VAL A 58 13.17 -0.87 5.30
C VAL A 58 13.14 0.44 6.07
N PRO A 59 14.26 0.88 6.66
CA PRO A 59 14.31 2.17 7.30
C PRO A 59 13.77 3.21 6.31
N GLN A 60 12.94 4.13 6.79
CA GLN A 60 12.82 5.41 6.10
C GLN A 60 14.25 5.93 6.01
N GLU A 61 14.87 5.79 4.84
CA GLU A 61 16.09 6.51 4.54
C GLU A 61 15.71 7.99 4.64
N ASN A 62 15.89 8.53 5.83
CA ASN A 62 15.87 9.94 6.10
C ASN A 62 17.16 10.44 5.45
N ARG A 63 17.11 10.66 4.14
CA ARG A 63 18.23 11.18 3.37
C ARG A 63 18.42 12.66 3.80
N PRO A 64 19.65 13.07 4.16
CA PRO A 64 19.97 14.32 4.87
C PRO A 64 19.46 15.59 4.20
#